data_AF-A0A2V6YEW0-F1
#
_entry.id   AF-A0A2V6YEW0-F1
#
_cell.length_a   1.000
_cell.length_b   1.000
_cell.length_c   1.000
_cell.angle_alpha   90.00
_cell.angle_beta   90.00
_cell.angle_gamma   90.00
#
_symmetry.space_group_name_H-M   'P 1'
#
loop_
_entity.id
_entity.type
_entity.pdbx_description
1 polymer ?
#
loop_
_entity_poly.entity_id
_entity_poly.type
_entity_poly.pdbx_seq_one_letter_code
_entity_poly.pdbx_strand_id
1 'polypeptide(L)'
;MRCVVWALGLVVLLAAPTAAADWGQIKPAVTTQADVRARYGAPTRETAQKIEGYDSLQWAYEGSQAPAGIAKMIVDFGLLTPSGYKKEVVRTFRLEPKHDIFNRKLVVDGWGPPSRVGKEGDLEFFLYEEGLLVYFGPDEKDVTVMIFTRPQKLPPAAGPLPQR
;
A
#
# COMPACT_ATOMS: atom_id res chain seq x y z
N MET A 1 36.82 -53.24 8.04
CA MET A 1 35.81 -52.85 7.04
C MET A 1 34.94 -51.76 7.65
N ARG A 2 34.77 -50.64 6.93
CA ARG A 2 34.07 -49.42 7.36
C ARG A 2 32.56 -49.67 7.42
N CYS A 3 31.89 -49.29 8.50
CA CYS A 3 30.43 -49.13 8.52
C CYS A 3 30.09 -47.69 8.92
N VAL A 4 29.22 -47.14 8.09
CA VAL A 4 28.94 -45.72 7.83
C VAL A 4 28.02 -45.11 8.88
N VAL A 5 28.29 -43.84 9.16
CA VAL A 5 27.52 -42.88 9.96
C VAL A 5 26.08 -42.75 9.45
N TRP A 6 25.09 -42.78 10.34
CA TRP A 6 23.74 -42.27 10.07
C TRP A 6 23.29 -41.40 11.24
N ALA A 7 23.58 -40.10 11.15
CA ALA A 7 22.92 -39.08 11.95
C ALA A 7 21.63 -38.68 11.22
N LEU A 8 20.48 -39.09 11.75
CA LEU A 8 19.18 -38.59 11.31
C LEU A 8 19.05 -37.13 11.76
N GLY A 9 19.31 -36.20 10.84
CA GLY A 9 18.99 -34.78 10.99
C GLY A 9 17.48 -34.58 10.82
N LEU A 10 16.81 -34.20 11.90
CA LEU A 10 15.43 -33.75 11.90
C LEU A 10 15.35 -32.38 11.21
N VAL A 11 14.94 -32.34 9.94
CA VAL A 11 14.61 -31.10 9.24
C VAL A 11 13.22 -30.67 9.67
N VAL A 12 13.14 -29.71 10.59
CA VAL A 12 11.89 -29.00 10.90
C VAL A 12 11.63 -28.03 9.75
N LEU A 13 10.77 -28.42 8.81
CA LEU A 13 10.18 -27.49 7.84
C LEU A 13 9.24 -26.56 8.62
N LEU A 14 9.73 -25.37 8.96
CA LEU A 14 8.86 -24.25 9.33
C LEU A 14 8.06 -23.86 8.09
N ALA A 15 6.82 -24.34 8.00
CA ALA A 15 5.83 -23.75 7.11
C ALA A 15 5.52 -22.34 7.63
N ALA A 16 6.26 -21.35 7.14
CA ALA A 16 5.83 -19.96 7.27
C ALA A 16 4.48 -19.83 6.55
N PRO A 17 3.43 -19.26 7.18
CA PRO A 17 2.20 -18.99 6.47
C PRO A 17 2.57 -18.10 5.28
N THR A 18 2.25 -18.58 4.08
CA THR A 18 2.46 -17.85 2.84
C THR A 18 1.66 -16.57 2.98
N ALA A 19 2.38 -15.47 3.18
CA ALA A 19 1.85 -14.19 3.60
C ALA A 19 0.66 -13.80 2.71
N ALA A 20 -0.44 -13.37 3.33
CA ALA A 20 -1.20 -12.27 2.75
C ALA A 20 -0.16 -11.20 2.46
N ALA A 21 0.14 -11.03 1.18
CA ALA A 21 1.49 -10.66 0.77
C ALA A 21 1.95 -9.35 1.43
N ASP A 22 3.23 -9.31 1.77
CA ASP A 22 3.90 -8.40 2.69
C ASP A 22 4.00 -6.93 2.19
N TRP A 23 3.02 -6.48 1.41
CA TRP A 23 2.98 -5.19 0.74
C TRP A 23 2.54 -4.05 1.68
N GLY A 24 1.90 -4.37 2.81
CA GLY A 24 1.32 -3.43 3.79
C GLY A 24 2.27 -3.02 4.92
N GLN A 25 3.57 -2.96 4.66
CA GLN A 25 4.60 -2.67 5.67
C GLN A 25 4.52 -1.24 6.24
N ILE A 26 3.92 -0.32 5.49
CA ILE A 26 3.51 1.00 5.99
C ILE A 26 2.01 0.94 6.33
N LYS A 27 1.66 1.30 7.57
CA LYS A 27 0.28 1.45 8.04
C LYS A 27 0.00 2.91 8.34
N PRO A 28 -0.84 3.59 7.55
CA PRO A 28 -1.27 4.96 7.85
C PRO A 28 -1.79 5.10 9.28
N ALA A 29 -1.56 6.26 9.90
CA ALA A 29 -1.79 6.55 11.33
C ALA A 29 -0.89 5.85 12.35
N VAL A 30 -0.11 4.83 11.94
CA VAL A 30 0.71 4.03 12.85
C VAL A 30 2.19 4.21 12.55
N THR A 31 2.58 4.02 11.29
CA THR A 31 3.97 4.09 10.85
C THR A 31 4.50 5.52 10.92
N THR A 32 5.73 5.68 11.41
CA THR A 32 6.43 6.97 11.54
C THR A 32 7.49 7.17 10.46
N GLN A 33 7.99 8.41 10.32
CA GLN A 33 9.15 8.73 9.47
C GLN A 33 10.36 7.85 9.79
N ALA A 34 10.62 7.59 11.06
CA ALA A 34 11.73 6.74 11.49
C ALA A 34 11.57 5.29 10.99
N ASP A 35 10.37 4.73 11.08
CA ASP A 35 10.08 3.38 10.60
C ASP A 35 10.24 3.27 9.07
N VAL A 36 9.75 4.27 8.32
CA VAL A 36 9.89 4.31 6.86
C VAL A 36 11.36 4.38 6.48
N ARG A 37 12.14 5.24 7.14
CA ARG A 37 13.58 5.39 6.87
C ARG A 37 14.37 4.15 7.27
N ALA A 38 14.02 3.48 8.36
CA ALA A 38 14.66 2.24 8.77
C ALA A 38 14.46 1.13 7.74
N ARG A 39 13.31 1.11 7.04
CA ARG A 39 12.98 0.07 6.07
C ARG A 39 13.47 0.36 4.65
N TYR A 40 13.29 1.60 4.19
CA TYR A 40 13.53 1.98 2.78
C TYR A 40 14.76 2.88 2.60
N GLY A 41 15.44 3.25 3.68
CA GLY A 41 16.56 4.18 3.63
C GLY A 41 16.12 5.62 3.36
N ALA A 42 17.05 6.41 2.83
CA ALA A 42 16.80 7.80 2.49
C ALA A 42 15.88 7.91 1.26
N PRO A 43 14.92 8.86 1.23
CA PRO A 43 14.12 9.10 0.03
C PRO A 43 14.97 9.69 -1.09
N THR A 44 14.55 9.49 -2.34
CA THR A 44 15.17 10.16 -3.49
C THR A 44 14.82 11.64 -3.55
N ARG A 45 13.66 12.01 -3.00
CA ARG A 45 13.23 13.40 -2.86
C ARG A 45 12.44 13.59 -1.57
N GLU A 46 12.75 14.67 -0.88
CA GLU A 46 11.98 15.19 0.25
C GLU A 46 11.38 16.55 -0.14
N THR A 47 10.11 16.79 0.20
CA THR A 47 9.41 18.04 -0.12
C THR A 47 8.62 18.50 1.09
N ALA A 48 8.91 19.71 1.57
CA ALA A 48 8.09 20.36 2.58
C ALA A 48 6.83 20.94 1.95
N GLN A 49 5.69 20.76 2.61
CA GLN A 49 4.39 21.23 2.14
C GLN A 49 3.51 21.63 3.32
N LYS A 50 2.43 22.39 3.04
CA LYS A 50 1.40 22.70 4.02
C LYS A 50 0.14 21.90 3.73
N ILE A 51 -0.29 21.10 4.70
CA ILE A 51 -1.54 20.34 4.63
C ILE A 51 -2.42 20.76 5.80
N GLU A 52 -3.66 21.19 5.51
CA GLU A 52 -4.61 21.67 6.53
C GLU A 52 -4.01 22.79 7.42
N GLY A 53 -3.12 23.60 6.86
CA GLY A 53 -2.42 24.68 7.57
C GLY A 53 -1.17 24.26 8.36
N TYR A 54 -0.89 22.95 8.47
CA TYR A 54 0.27 22.42 9.20
C TYR A 54 1.45 22.10 8.28
N ASP A 55 2.66 22.35 8.78
CA ASP A 55 3.89 21.96 8.09
C ASP A 55 4.04 20.44 8.08
N SER A 56 4.13 19.90 6.86
CA SER A 56 4.11 18.48 6.53
C SER A 56 5.29 18.14 5.60
N LEU A 57 5.62 16.86 5.49
CA LEU A 57 6.67 16.38 4.60
C LEU A 57 6.10 15.32 3.65
N GLN A 58 6.57 15.34 2.40
CA GLN A 58 6.40 14.26 1.44
C GLN A 58 7.76 13.66 1.12
N TRP A 59 7.83 12.33 1.12
CA TRP A 59 8.97 11.60 0.63
C TRP A 59 8.61 10.84 -0.64
N ALA A 60 9.48 10.89 -1.64
CA ALA A 60 9.40 10.06 -2.82
C ALA A 60 10.58 9.08 -2.87
N TYR A 61 10.31 7.87 -3.35
CA TYR A 61 11.26 6.81 -3.59
C TYR A 61 11.08 6.35 -5.04
N GLU A 62 12.12 6.52 -5.84
CA GLU A 62 12.12 6.25 -7.28
C GLU A 62 13.41 5.49 -7.66
N GLY A 63 13.41 4.85 -8.83
CA GLY A 63 14.60 4.15 -9.33
C GLY A 63 15.07 3.04 -8.39
N SER A 64 16.35 3.04 -8.01
CA SER A 64 16.94 2.01 -7.15
C SER A 64 16.51 2.08 -5.69
N GLN A 65 15.91 3.19 -5.24
CA GLN A 65 15.38 3.34 -3.89
C GLN A 65 13.90 2.98 -3.80
N ALA A 66 13.21 2.79 -4.93
CA ALA A 66 11.83 2.30 -4.93
C ALA A 66 11.80 0.81 -4.51
N PRO A 67 10.74 0.36 -3.81
CA PRO A 67 10.56 -1.06 -3.52
C PRO A 67 10.54 -1.93 -4.78
N ALA A 68 10.88 -3.21 -4.64
CA ALA A 68 10.85 -4.14 -5.76
C ALA A 68 9.46 -4.21 -6.40
N GLY A 69 9.40 -4.17 -7.74
CA GLY A 69 8.15 -4.13 -8.50
C GLY A 69 7.46 -2.76 -8.52
N ILE A 70 7.94 -1.77 -7.77
CA ILE A 70 7.36 -0.43 -7.72
C ILE A 70 8.21 0.52 -8.56
N ALA A 71 7.57 1.31 -9.42
CA ALA A 71 8.24 2.37 -10.19
C ALA A 71 8.46 3.60 -9.30
N LYS A 72 7.44 3.94 -8.50
CA LYS A 72 7.45 5.08 -7.58
C LYS A 72 6.62 4.81 -6.33
N MET A 73 7.17 5.17 -5.18
CA MET A 73 6.45 5.21 -3.91
C MET A 73 6.49 6.63 -3.36
N ILE A 74 5.33 7.15 -2.95
CA ILE A 74 5.19 8.46 -2.32
C ILE A 74 4.61 8.26 -0.92
N VAL A 75 5.21 8.86 0.09
CA VAL A 75 4.74 8.81 1.48
C VAL A 75 4.49 10.22 1.97
N ASP A 76 3.26 10.52 2.37
CA ASP A 76 2.89 11.79 2.99
C ASP A 76 2.84 11.64 4.50
N PHE A 77 3.55 12.52 5.19
CA PHE A 77 3.55 12.62 6.65
C PHE A 77 2.76 13.84 7.10
N GLY A 78 2.28 13.80 8.34
CA GLY A 78 1.51 14.89 8.91
C GLY A 78 0.04 14.52 9.02
N LEU A 79 -0.34 14.04 10.21
CA LEU A 79 -1.69 13.59 10.48
C LEU A 79 -2.33 14.43 11.59
N LEU A 80 -3.40 15.15 11.26
CA LEU A 80 -4.25 15.78 12.26
C LEU A 80 -5.17 14.75 12.91
N THR A 81 -5.16 14.70 14.24
CA THR A 81 -6.00 13.81 15.05
C THR A 81 -6.74 14.62 16.10
N PRO A 82 -7.79 14.07 16.75
CA PRO A 82 -8.45 14.75 17.87
C PRO A 82 -7.50 15.14 19.02
N SER A 83 -6.39 14.41 19.17
CA SER A 83 -5.34 14.70 20.16
C SER A 83 -4.30 15.73 19.71
N GLY A 84 -4.46 16.29 18.50
CA GLY A 84 -3.53 17.23 17.89
C GLY A 84 -2.83 16.71 16.63
N TYR A 85 -1.96 17.56 16.08
CA TYR A 85 -1.21 17.29 14.86
C TYR A 85 0.03 16.44 15.14
N LYS A 86 0.19 15.35 14.38
CA LYS A 86 1.33 14.43 14.45
C LYS A 86 2.16 14.54 13.18
N LYS A 87 3.23 15.35 13.23
CA LYS A 87 4.10 15.67 12.08
C LYS A 87 4.77 14.45 11.44
N GLU A 88 5.21 13.50 12.26
CA GLU A 88 6.06 12.39 11.80
C GLU A 88 5.29 11.13 11.41
N VAL A 89 3.96 11.13 11.57
CA VAL A 89 3.14 9.96 11.29
C VAL A 89 2.69 9.96 9.84
N VAL A 90 2.74 8.80 9.20
CA VAL A 90 2.22 8.60 7.84
C VAL A 90 0.72 8.88 7.81
N ARG A 91 0.32 9.82 6.97
CA ARG A 91 -1.07 10.16 6.68
C ARG A 91 -1.62 9.26 5.57
N THR A 92 -0.88 9.19 4.48
CA THR A 92 -1.20 8.44 3.27
C THR A 92 0.09 7.97 2.62
N PHE A 93 0.03 6.91 1.84
CA PHE A 93 1.10 6.59 0.90
C PHE A 93 0.52 6.02 -0.40
N ARG A 94 1.27 6.20 -1.48
CA ARG A 94 0.90 5.81 -2.83
C ARG A 94 1.99 4.93 -3.41
N LEU A 95 1.58 3.86 -4.09
CA LEU A 95 2.44 3.04 -4.92
C LEU A 95 2.00 3.19 -6.38
N GLU A 96 2.98 3.34 -7.25
CA GLU A 96 2.86 3.24 -8.70
C GLU A 96 3.63 1.99 -9.12
N PRO A 97 2.97 0.84 -9.27
CA PRO A 97 3.61 -0.39 -9.70
C PRO A 97 4.18 -0.27 -11.12
N LYS A 98 5.19 -1.07 -11.44
CA LYS A 98 5.55 -1.30 -12.84
C LYS A 98 4.44 -2.11 -13.53
N HIS A 99 4.39 -2.04 -14.86
CA HIS A 99 3.48 -2.87 -15.68
C HIS A 99 3.57 -4.35 -15.30
N ASP A 100 2.43 -5.05 -15.37
CA ASP A 100 2.27 -6.48 -15.08
C ASP A 100 2.61 -6.94 -13.65
N ILE A 101 2.99 -6.04 -12.73
CA ILE A 101 3.30 -6.41 -11.34
C ILE A 101 2.04 -6.75 -10.56
N PHE A 102 0.97 -5.98 -10.76
CA PHE A 102 -0.34 -6.27 -10.19
C PHE A 102 -1.39 -6.24 -11.29
N ASN A 103 -2.20 -7.29 -11.30
CA ASN A 103 -3.45 -7.34 -12.05
C ASN A 103 -4.61 -7.48 -11.07
N ARG A 104 -5.83 -7.35 -11.59
CA ARG A 104 -7.07 -7.47 -10.80
C ARG A 104 -7.13 -8.74 -9.94
N LYS A 105 -6.75 -9.89 -10.49
CA LYS A 105 -6.77 -11.15 -9.77
C LYS A 105 -5.81 -11.12 -8.58
N LEU A 106 -4.58 -10.66 -8.77
CA LEU A 106 -3.59 -10.56 -7.69
C LEU A 106 -4.02 -9.60 -6.58
N VAL A 107 -4.71 -8.51 -6.94
CA VAL A 107 -5.30 -7.59 -5.95
C VAL A 107 -6.36 -8.30 -5.11
N VAL A 108 -7.29 -9.01 -5.76
CA VAL A 108 -8.35 -9.76 -5.03
C VAL A 108 -7.77 -10.91 -4.21
N ASP A 109 -6.77 -11.64 -4.73
CA ASP A 109 -6.12 -12.71 -3.99
C ASP A 109 -5.34 -12.17 -2.77
N GLY A 110 -4.78 -10.96 -2.86
CA GLY A 110 -4.00 -10.33 -1.80
C GLY A 110 -4.82 -9.61 -0.72
N TRP A 111 -5.89 -8.93 -1.11
CA TRP A 111 -6.69 -8.06 -0.23
C TRP A 111 -8.15 -8.52 -0.07
N GLY A 112 -8.55 -9.58 -0.76
CA GLY A 112 -9.94 -10.03 -0.81
C GLY A 112 -10.79 -9.24 -1.81
N PRO A 113 -12.10 -9.54 -1.87
CA PRO A 113 -13.03 -8.79 -2.71
C PRO A 113 -13.13 -7.32 -2.24
N PRO A 114 -13.21 -6.35 -3.15
CA PRO A 114 -13.35 -4.95 -2.77
C PRO A 114 -14.71 -4.68 -2.12
N SER A 115 -14.75 -3.74 -1.19
CA SER A 115 -16.00 -3.25 -0.60
C SER A 115 -16.88 -2.55 -1.65
N ARG A 116 -16.26 -1.89 -2.64
CA ARG A 116 -16.94 -1.27 -3.77
C ARG A 116 -16.07 -1.25 -5.02
N VAL A 117 -16.72 -1.37 -6.18
CA VAL A 117 -16.14 -1.06 -7.48
C VAL A 117 -16.72 0.27 -7.96
N GLY A 118 -15.87 1.17 -8.42
CA GLY A 118 -16.26 2.49 -8.91
C GLY A 118 -15.56 2.83 -10.23
N LYS A 119 -16.01 3.90 -10.87
CA LYS A 119 -15.37 4.46 -12.06
C LYS A 119 -15.14 5.95 -11.87
N GLU A 120 -13.96 6.42 -12.28
CA GLU A 120 -13.58 7.83 -12.32
C GLU A 120 -13.07 8.15 -13.73
N GLY A 121 -13.91 8.81 -14.52
CA GLY A 121 -13.70 8.89 -15.98
C GLY A 121 -13.70 7.49 -16.59
N ASP A 122 -12.65 7.17 -17.35
CA ASP A 122 -12.46 5.87 -17.99
C ASP A 122 -11.73 4.85 -17.09
N LEU A 123 -11.30 5.26 -15.88
CA LEU A 123 -10.56 4.40 -14.97
C LEU A 123 -11.52 3.71 -14.00
N GLU A 124 -11.48 2.38 -13.98
CA GLU A 124 -12.12 1.62 -12.92
C GLU A 124 -11.21 1.59 -11.68
N PHE A 125 -11.82 1.59 -10.50
CA PHE A 125 -11.09 1.39 -9.26
C PHE A 125 -11.81 0.48 -8.28
N PHE A 126 -11.02 -0.21 -7.47
CA PHE A 126 -11.46 -0.93 -6.29
C PHE A 126 -11.27 -0.09 -5.05
N LEU A 127 -12.26 -0.11 -4.18
CA LEU A 127 -12.27 0.59 -2.91
C LEU A 127 -12.47 -0.43 -1.78
N TYR A 128 -11.55 -0.41 -0.83
CA TYR A 128 -11.53 -1.22 0.37
C TYR A 128 -11.73 -0.32 1.59
N GLU A 129 -12.68 -0.69 2.45
CA GLU A 129 -12.98 0.02 3.72
C GLU A 129 -11.78 0.12 4.65
N GLU A 130 -10.83 -0.81 4.52
CA GLU A 130 -9.56 -0.84 5.23
C GLU A 130 -8.60 0.29 4.81
N GLY A 131 -8.99 1.10 3.83
CA GLY A 131 -8.28 2.30 3.40
C GLY A 131 -7.42 2.11 2.17
N LEU A 132 -7.69 1.10 1.34
CA LEU A 132 -6.99 0.88 0.07
C LEU A 132 -7.88 1.29 -1.12
N LEU A 133 -7.33 2.09 -2.02
CA LEU A 133 -7.88 2.37 -3.34
C LEU A 133 -6.92 1.82 -4.40
N VAL A 134 -7.45 1.09 -5.37
CA VAL A 134 -6.65 0.50 -6.46
C VAL A 134 -7.25 0.94 -7.78
N TYR A 135 -6.52 1.74 -8.55
CA TYR A 135 -6.91 2.18 -9.88
C TYR A 135 -6.34 1.24 -10.94
N PHE A 136 -7.18 0.89 -11.90
CA PHE A 136 -6.81 0.09 -13.06
C PHE A 136 -6.63 0.99 -14.28
N GLY A 137 -5.69 0.63 -15.15
CA GLY A 137 -5.53 1.29 -16.44
C GLY A 137 -6.74 1.08 -17.36
N PRO A 138 -6.80 1.80 -18.49
CA PRO A 138 -7.95 1.76 -19.42
C PRO A 138 -8.19 0.37 -20.02
N ASP A 139 -7.16 -0.46 -20.17
CA ASP A 139 -7.29 -1.86 -20.62
C ASP A 139 -7.70 -2.83 -19.49
N GLU A 140 -7.95 -2.32 -18.28
CA GLU A 140 -8.35 -3.03 -17.05
C GLU A 140 -7.42 -4.18 -16.60
N LYS A 141 -6.25 -4.31 -17.22
CA LYS A 141 -5.28 -5.38 -16.95
C LYS A 141 -4.30 -5.00 -15.86
N ASP A 142 -3.80 -3.77 -15.90
CA ASP A 142 -2.75 -3.28 -15.01
C ASP A 142 -3.31 -2.41 -13.90
N VAL A 143 -2.77 -2.59 -12.69
CA VAL A 143 -2.90 -1.60 -11.62
C VAL A 143 -1.92 -0.47 -11.87
N THR A 144 -2.45 0.74 -12.03
CA THR A 144 -1.63 1.95 -12.26
C THR A 144 -1.27 2.64 -10.96
N VAL A 145 -2.18 2.63 -9.98
CA VAL A 145 -2.00 3.31 -8.71
C VAL A 145 -2.66 2.54 -7.58
N MET A 146 -1.95 2.40 -6.46
CA MET A 146 -2.51 1.97 -5.18
C MET A 146 -2.35 3.09 -4.15
N ILE A 147 -3.44 3.52 -3.53
CA ILE A 147 -3.44 4.58 -2.51
C ILE A 147 -3.88 3.97 -1.18
N PHE A 148 -3.04 4.15 -0.18
CA PHE A 148 -3.27 3.65 1.17
C PHE A 148 -3.54 4.83 2.10
N THR A 149 -4.64 4.71 2.82
CA THR A 149 -5.18 5.68 3.76
C THR A 149 -5.55 4.97 5.05
N ARG A 150 -6.04 5.70 6.05
CA ARG A 150 -6.63 5.06 7.23
C ARG A 150 -7.97 4.42 6.87
N PRO A 151 -8.40 3.35 7.55
CA PRO A 151 -9.73 2.79 7.34
C PRO A 151 -10.82 3.86 7.36
N GLN A 152 -11.67 3.84 6.33
CA GLN A 152 -12.79 4.77 6.17
C GLN A 152 -14.07 3.95 6.10
N LYS A 153 -15.07 4.31 6.91
CA LYS A 153 -16.41 3.78 6.70
C LYS A 153 -16.95 4.31 5.38
N LEU A 154 -17.39 3.41 4.50
CA LEU A 154 -18.00 3.86 3.25
C LEU A 154 -19.44 4.32 3.52
N PRO A 155 -19.85 5.47 2.96
CA PRO A 155 -21.26 5.81 2.94
C PRO A 155 -22.03 4.74 2.15
N PRO A 156 -23.33 4.50 2.43
CA PRO A 156 -24.14 3.57 1.65
C PRO A 156 -24.00 3.83 0.15
N ALA A 157 -24.03 2.78 -0.67
CA ALA A 157 -24.02 2.96 -2.13
C ALA A 157 -25.20 3.87 -2.50
N ALA A 158 -24.92 4.97 -3.21
CA ALA A 158 -25.98 5.82 -3.71
C ALA A 158 -26.87 4.98 -4.61
N GLY A 159 -28.17 4.94 -4.30
CA GLY A 159 -29.16 4.31 -5.17
C GLY A 159 -29.15 4.96 -6.57
N PRO A 160 -29.77 4.34 -7.58
CA PRO A 160 -29.81 4.89 -8.93
C PRO A 160 -30.29 6.35 -8.87
N LEU A 161 -29.53 7.27 -9.49
CA LEU A 161 -29.98 8.65 -9.67
C LEU A 161 -31.35 8.60 -10.38
N PRO A 162 -32.38 9.33 -9.90
CA PRO A 162 -33.66 9.38 -10.58
C PRO A 162 -33.44 9.91 -11.99
N GLN A 163 -33.76 9.10 -13.00
CA GLN A 163 -33.75 9.55 -14.39
C GLN A 163 -34.84 10.62 -14.52
N ARG A 164 -34.45 11.80 -15.00
CA ARG A 164 -35.33 12.94 -15.20
C ARG A 164 -35.69 13.05 -16.68
#